data_AF-A0A7W9BPK2-F1
#
_entry.id   AF-A0A7W9BPK2-F1
#
_cell.length_a   1.000
_cell.length_b   1.000
_cell.length_c   1.000
_cell.angle_alpha   90.00
_cell.angle_beta   90.00
_cell.angle_gamma   90.00
#
_symmetry.space_group_name_H-M   'P 1'
#
loop_
_entity.id
_entity.type
_entity.pdbx_description
1 polymer ?
#
loop_
_entity_poly.entity_id
_entity_poly.type
_entity_poly.pdbx_seq_one_letter_code
_entity_poly.pdbx_strand_id
1 'polypeptide(L)'
;MGISLPHILIFAVVAILLLGGGRFSSMMGDVAKGVKQFKKGMAEEDEDKPVKPAPRLQAQPPVEPNPTADLQPMKDDRPQA
;
A
#
# COMPACT_ATOMS: atom_id res chain seq x y z
N MET A 1 -27.03 10.06 30.78
CA MET A 1 -26.46 10.95 29.75
C MET A 1 -25.30 10.19 29.12
N GLY A 2 -25.62 9.35 28.14
CA GLY A 2 -24.66 8.41 27.57
C GLY A 2 -23.64 9.11 26.70
N ILE A 3 -22.49 8.45 26.49
CA ILE A 3 -21.48 8.84 25.51
C ILE A 3 -22.14 8.75 24.12
N SER A 4 -22.84 9.81 23.75
CA SER A 4 -23.49 9.93 22.45
C SER A 4 -22.42 10.14 21.38
N LEU A 5 -22.65 9.62 20.17
CA LEU A 5 -21.78 9.78 18.99
C LEU A 5 -21.10 11.17 18.83
N PRO A 6 -21.77 12.34 19.06
CA PRO A 6 -21.10 13.64 18.97
C PRO A 6 -19.94 13.81 19.97
N HIS A 7 -20.01 13.19 21.15
CA HIS A 7 -18.96 13.30 22.17
C HIS A 7 -17.67 12.58 21.75
N ILE A 8 -17.82 11.40 21.13
CA ILE A 8 -16.69 10.63 20.58
C ILE A 8 -16.05 11.38 19.42
N LEU A 9 -16.87 12.01 18.55
CA LEU A 9 -16.37 12.78 17.42
C LEU A 9 -15.56 14.00 17.87
N ILE A 10 -16.04 14.75 18.87
CA ILE A 10 -15.29 15.87 19.46
C ILE A 10 -13.98 15.38 20.08
N PHE A 11 -14.01 14.26 20.81
CA PHE A 11 -12.81 13.69 21.42
C PHE A 11 -11.77 13.26 20.38
N ALA A 12 -12.21 12.64 19.27
CA ALA A 12 -11.32 12.25 18.18
C ALA A 12 -10.64 13.46 17.52
N VAL A 13 -11.38 14.56 17.30
CA VAL A 13 -10.81 15.80 16.75
C VAL A 13 -9.74 16.38 17.68
N VAL A 14 -10.03 16.45 18.99
CA VAL A 14 -9.05 16.92 19.98
C VAL A 14 -7.82 16.02 20.03
N ALA A 15 -7.99 14.70 19.98
CA ALA A 15 -6.88 13.75 19.96
C ALA A 15 -5.97 13.95 18.74
N ILE A 16 -6.53 14.17 17.55
CA ILE A 16 -5.76 14.43 16.32
C ILE A 16 -5.00 15.76 16.40
N LEU A 17 -5.61 16.81 16.98
CA LEU A 17 -4.95 18.10 17.18
C LEU A 17 -3.77 18.01 18.15
N LEU A 18 -3.90 17.21 19.22
CA LEU A 18 -2.83 16.98 20.20
C LEU A 18 -1.70 16.11 19.65
N LEU A 19 -2.03 15.07 18.88
CA LEU A 19 -1.03 14.21 18.24
C LEU A 19 -0.33 14.89 17.06
N GLY A 20 -1.02 15.82 16.37
CA GLY A 20 -0.57 16.42 15.12
C GLY A 20 -0.72 15.46 13.92
N GLY A 21 -1.07 16.02 12.76
CA GLY A 21 -1.37 15.22 11.54
C GLY A 21 -0.22 14.31 11.08
N GLY A 22 1.04 14.69 11.35
CA GLY A 22 2.22 13.90 10.97
C GLY A 22 2.39 12.60 11.78
N ARG A 23 2.18 12.63 13.11
CA ARG A 23 2.29 11.43 13.96
C ARG A 23 1.05 10.54 13.83
N PHE A 24 -0.14 11.14 13.76
CA PHE A 24 -1.39 10.39 13.58
C PHE A 24 -1.40 9.58 12.28
N SER A 25 -0.96 10.15 11.16
CA SER A 25 -0.92 9.46 9.87
C SER A 25 0.03 8.26 9.86
N SER A 26 1.23 8.41 10.44
CA SER A 26 2.19 7.29 10.56
C SER A 26 1.66 6.18 11.46
N MET A 27 1.10 6.52 12.63
CA MET A 27 0.53 5.56 13.56
C MET A 27 -0.71 4.86 13.00
N MET A 28 -1.60 5.59 12.32
CA MET A 28 -2.77 5.01 11.68
C MET A 28 -2.38 4.07 10.53
N GLY A 29 -1.28 4.35 9.81
CA GLY A 29 -0.74 3.45 8.79
C GLY A 29 -0.27 2.11 9.35
N ASP A 30 0.47 2.12 10.45
CA ASP A 30 0.97 0.91 11.11
C ASP A 30 -0.16 0.10 11.76
N VAL A 31 -1.11 0.78 12.40
CA VAL A 31 -2.32 0.15 12.96
C VAL A 31 -3.19 -0.43 11.84
N ALA A 32 -3.40 0.27 10.73
CA ALA A 32 -4.18 -0.22 9.60
C ALA A 32 -3.55 -1.47 8.96
N LYS A 33 -2.21 -1.51 8.86
CA LYS A 33 -1.48 -2.71 8.41
C LYS A 33 -1.68 -3.87 9.40
N GLY A 34 -1.54 -3.63 10.70
CA GLY A 34 -1.75 -4.64 11.74
C GLY A 34 -3.17 -5.22 11.73
N VAL A 35 -4.18 -4.36 11.71
CA VAL A 35 -5.61 -4.77 11.67
C VAL A 35 -5.95 -5.48 10.36
N LYS A 36 -5.39 -5.05 9.21
CA LYS A 36 -5.59 -5.73 7.92
C LYS A 36 -4.99 -7.13 7.89
N GLN A 37 -3.81 -7.34 8.48
CA GLN A 37 -3.20 -8.66 8.58
C GLN A 37 -3.92 -9.56 9.58
N PHE A 38 -4.40 -8.99 10.69
CA PHE A 38 -5.24 -9.71 11.65
C PHE A 38 -6.55 -10.18 11.01
N LYS A 39 -7.22 -9.28 10.26
CA LYS A 39 -8.44 -9.63 9.53
C LYS A 39 -8.19 -10.63 8.41
N LYS A 40 -7.07 -10.54 7.69
CA LYS A 40 -6.69 -11.54 6.68
C LYS A 40 -6.42 -12.89 7.31
N GLY A 41 -5.66 -12.95 8.42
CA GLY A 41 -5.39 -14.20 9.12
C GLY A 41 -6.66 -14.87 9.66
N MET A 42 -7.62 -14.09 10.17
CA MET A 42 -8.93 -14.63 10.56
C MET A 42 -9.81 -15.02 9.36
N ALA A 43 -9.77 -14.26 8.27
CA ALA A 43 -10.55 -14.57 7.08
C ALA A 43 -9.98 -15.74 6.27
N GLU A 44 -8.68 -16.03 6.37
CA GLU A 44 -8.05 -17.22 5.79
C GLU A 44 -8.50 -18.52 6.50
N GLU A 45 -8.98 -18.43 7.74
CA GLU A 45 -9.62 -19.56 8.45
C GLU A 45 -11.08 -19.79 8.00
N ASP A 46 -11.74 -18.77 7.43
CA ASP A 46 -13.16 -18.79 7.04
C ASP A 46 -13.41 -18.89 5.51
N GLU A 47 -12.48 -18.46 4.65
CA GLU A 47 -12.64 -18.49 3.19
C GLU A 47 -11.36 -18.92 2.46
N ASP A 48 -11.35 -20.17 1.99
CA ASP A 48 -10.54 -20.70 0.89
C ASP A 48 -10.79 -19.93 -0.43
N LYS A 49 -10.41 -18.65 -0.51
CA LYS A 49 -10.36 -17.87 -1.76
C LYS A 49 -9.10 -17.01 -1.83
N PRO A 50 -8.38 -17.02 -2.97
CA PRO A 50 -7.13 -16.27 -3.10
C PRO A 50 -7.43 -14.78 -3.18
N VAL A 51 -7.20 -14.09 -2.06
CA VAL A 51 -7.19 -12.62 -2.03
C VAL A 51 -5.99 -12.14 -2.85
N LYS A 52 -6.25 -11.78 -4.11
CA LYS A 52 -5.29 -11.11 -5.01
C LYS A 52 -4.52 -10.02 -4.24
N PRO A 53 -3.19 -9.91 -4.41
CA PRO A 53 -2.39 -8.94 -3.69
C PRO A 53 -2.92 -7.52 -3.92
N ALA A 54 -3.25 -6.81 -2.85
CA ALA A 54 -3.53 -5.38 -2.93
C ALA A 54 -2.27 -4.65 -3.45
N PRO A 55 -2.40 -3.60 -4.27
CA PRO A 55 -1.28 -2.98 -4.96
C PRO A 55 -0.22 -2.48 -3.97
N ARG A 56 1.05 -2.73 -4.29
CA ARG A 56 2.24 -2.35 -3.52
C ARG A 56 2.28 -0.83 -3.27
N LEU A 57 1.88 -0.40 -2.08
CA LEU A 57 2.16 0.95 -1.58
C LEU A 57 3.38 0.86 -0.67
N GLN A 58 4.59 1.17 -1.20
CA GLN A 58 5.68 1.90 -0.50
C GLN A 58 7.12 1.65 -1.02
N ALA A 59 7.43 0.70 -1.92
CA ALA A 59 8.84 0.50 -2.31
C ALA A 59 9.06 -0.16 -3.68
N GLN A 60 8.42 0.34 -4.74
CA GLN A 60 8.99 0.15 -6.08
C GLN A 60 9.65 1.48 -6.47
N PRO A 61 10.98 1.53 -6.67
CA PRO A 61 11.58 2.70 -7.31
C PRO A 61 10.87 2.92 -8.65
N PRO A 62 10.66 4.19 -9.07
CA PRO A 62 10.11 4.47 -10.40
C PRO A 62 10.88 3.63 -11.42
N VAL A 63 10.16 2.84 -12.21
CA VAL A 63 10.76 2.17 -13.36
C VAL A 63 11.13 3.30 -14.31
N GLU A 64 12.38 3.74 -14.27
CA GLU A 64 12.91 4.64 -15.28
C GLU A 64 12.79 3.90 -16.62
N PRO A 65 12.13 4.48 -17.62
CA PRO A 65 12.08 3.89 -18.95
C PRO A 65 13.52 3.78 -19.44
N ASN A 66 14.00 2.55 -19.56
CA ASN A 66 15.38 2.24 -19.96
C ASN A 66 15.66 2.95 -21.30
N PRO A 67 16.45 4.04 -21.33
CA PRO A 67 16.72 4.79 -22.58
C PRO A 67 17.53 3.93 -23.56
N THR A 68 18.14 2.87 -23.06
CA THR A 68 18.82 1.82 -23.81
C THR A 68 17.86 0.64 -23.96
N ALA A 69 16.79 0.84 -24.73
CA ALA A 69 16.40 -0.21 -25.65
C ALA A 69 17.61 -0.37 -26.58
N ASP A 70 18.51 -1.28 -26.24
CA ASP A 70 19.66 -1.64 -27.06
C ASP A 70 19.08 -2.26 -28.33
N LEU A 71 18.72 -1.40 -29.30
CA LEU A 71 18.32 -1.76 -30.63
C LEU A 71 19.59 -2.26 -31.32
N GLN A 72 20.03 -3.46 -30.95
CA GLN A 72 21.11 -4.12 -31.64
C GLN A 72 20.67 -4.26 -33.10
N PRO A 73 21.35 -3.62 -34.07
CA PRO A 73 21.03 -3.83 -35.47
C PRO A 73 21.23 -5.31 -35.75
N MET A 74 20.18 -5.94 -36.27
CA MET A 74 20.16 -7.33 -36.68
C MET A 74 21.39 -7.57 -37.57
N LYS A 75 22.33 -8.40 -37.11
CA LYS A 75 23.55 -8.71 -37.88
C LYS A 75 23.09 -9.41 -39.15
N ASP A 76 23.33 -8.74 -40.27
CA ASP A 76 22.90 -9.14 -41.60
C ASP A 76 23.75 -10.35 -42.04
N ASP A 77 23.28 -11.54 -41.70
CA ASP A 77 23.92 -12.84 -41.98
C ASP A 77 23.69 -13.24 -43.46
N ARG A 78 24.06 -12.35 -44.38
CA ARG A 78 24.04 -12.64 -45.82
C ARG A 78 25.36 -13.33 -46.21
N PRO A 79 25.32 -14.59 -46.69
CA PRO A 79 26.52 -15.25 -47.16
C PRO A 79 27.04 -14.51 -48.39
N GLN A 80 28.26 -13.98 -48.28
CA GLN A 80 28.99 -13.39 -49.39
C GLN A 80 29.32 -14.54 -50.37
N ALA A 81 28.66 -14.55 -51.53
CA ALA A 81 28.92 -15.51 -52.60
C ALA A 81 30.21 -15.17 -53.36
#